data_AF-A0A8J6SZS8-F1
#
_entry.id   AF-A0A8J6SZS8-F1
#
_cell.length_a   1.000
_cell.length_b   1.000
_cell.length_c   1.000
_cell.angle_alpha   90.00
_cell.angle_beta   90.00
_cell.angle_gamma   90.00
#
_symmetry.space_group_name_H-M   'P 1'
#
loop_
_entity.id
_entity.type
_entity.pdbx_description
1 polymer ?
#
loop_
_entity_poly.entity_id
_entity_poly.type
_entity_poly.pdbx_seq_one_letter_code
_entity_poly.pdbx_strand_id
1 'polypeptide(L)'
;MVRSLRLLIVVLAFCVSCATQTPTFEAPQLIVPKRSAEAISGSSFGTKLLGANESGREQAIIDQYRQGNIPEFLRHFSKVRFVSQTRSGKQAEVTLWVLPDYLGVGTNQDYLRTPMTPLSAQTIADQFGLLLPTVKIVDAIYHAASVKLDPQPFKPGPQMVTVGELVRHNKVVQASLHDQVPQGLVAGHKKDIVITNLLLRKTNRVAIYGWHLRSGTAIQPLTTVHGNWYADYSHGVRLMAATMIINDVEYKVADVLRDPELSSLISYEGPMKILRYPNDGKVRTKWWPQS
;
A
#
# COMPACT_ATOMS: atom_id res chain seq x y z
N MET A 1 79.38 -19.88 32.62
CA MET A 1 78.71 -18.88 31.77
C MET A 1 77.69 -19.63 30.92
N VAL A 2 76.44 -19.77 31.38
CA VAL A 2 75.38 -20.50 30.65
C VAL A 2 74.16 -19.59 30.62
N ARG A 3 73.79 -19.10 29.43
CA ARG A 3 72.61 -18.25 29.21
C ARG A 3 71.47 -19.15 28.74
N SER A 4 70.47 -19.33 29.58
CA SER A 4 69.23 -20.03 29.24
C SER A 4 68.26 -19.06 28.57
N LEU A 5 68.06 -19.21 27.26
CA LEU A 5 67.09 -18.45 26.47
C LEU A 5 65.71 -19.12 26.61
N ARG A 6 64.78 -18.47 27.32
CA ARG A 6 63.37 -18.92 27.37
C ARG A 6 62.65 -18.41 26.13
N LEU A 7 62.27 -19.33 25.25
CA LEU A 7 61.44 -19.05 24.07
C LEU A 7 59.97 -18.97 24.52
N LEU A 8 59.39 -17.78 24.48
CA LEU A 8 57.97 -17.55 24.75
C LEU A 8 57.19 -17.82 23.44
N ILE A 9 56.47 -18.94 23.38
CA ILE A 9 55.56 -19.24 22.26
C ILE A 9 54.25 -18.49 22.51
N VAL A 10 54.03 -17.42 21.75
CA VAL A 10 52.74 -16.70 21.70
C VAL A 10 51.86 -17.39 20.67
N VAL A 11 50.85 -18.13 21.13
CA VAL A 11 49.82 -18.72 20.27
C VAL A 11 48.81 -17.62 19.93
N LEU A 12 48.90 -17.04 18.73
CA LEU A 12 47.86 -16.18 18.17
C LEU A 12 46.68 -17.06 17.75
N ALA A 13 45.63 -17.09 18.57
CA ALA A 13 44.33 -17.63 18.18
C ALA A 13 43.68 -16.69 17.15
N PHE A 14 43.76 -17.04 15.86
CA PHE A 14 42.95 -16.41 14.82
C PHE A 14 41.50 -16.84 15.00
N CYS A 15 40.71 -16.02 15.72
CA CYS A 15 39.25 -16.08 15.65
C CYS A 15 38.83 -15.68 14.24
N VAL A 16 38.64 -16.66 13.37
CA VAL A 16 37.90 -16.47 12.11
C VAL A 16 36.44 -16.24 12.51
N SER A 17 36.07 -14.99 12.76
CA SER A 17 34.66 -14.59 12.73
C SER A 17 34.17 -14.85 11.31
N CYS A 18 33.49 -15.98 11.11
CA CYS A 18 32.56 -16.13 10.00
C CYS A 18 31.52 -15.02 10.15
N ALA A 19 31.78 -13.86 9.54
CA ALA A 19 30.77 -12.83 9.35
C ALA A 19 29.69 -13.46 8.47
N THR A 20 28.65 -14.00 9.10
CA THR A 20 27.45 -14.46 8.42
C THR A 20 26.85 -13.25 7.73
N GLN A 21 27.05 -13.12 6.42
CA GLN A 21 26.41 -12.09 5.64
C GLN A 21 24.90 -12.30 5.78
N THR A 22 24.21 -11.34 6.40
CA THR A 22 22.75 -11.35 6.47
C THR A 22 22.23 -11.38 5.03
N PRO A 23 21.35 -12.32 4.68
CA PRO A 23 20.82 -12.39 3.33
C PRO A 23 20.18 -11.05 2.94
N THR A 24 20.62 -10.45 1.83
CA THR A 24 20.03 -9.22 1.32
C THR A 24 18.85 -9.56 0.42
N PHE A 25 17.64 -9.38 0.92
CA PHE A 25 16.43 -9.50 0.11
C PHE A 25 16.19 -8.22 -0.71
N GLU A 26 16.25 -8.37 -2.02
CA GLU A 26 15.86 -7.34 -2.97
C GLU A 26 14.33 -7.22 -3.05
N ALA A 27 13.85 -6.07 -3.50
CA ALA A 27 12.43 -5.92 -3.77
C ALA A 27 12.00 -6.76 -4.97
N PRO A 28 10.83 -7.41 -4.93
CA PRO A 28 10.29 -8.06 -6.12
C PRO A 28 10.03 -7.00 -7.20
N GLN A 29 10.16 -7.38 -8.47
CA GLN A 29 9.87 -6.46 -9.57
C GLN A 29 8.36 -6.32 -9.78
N LEU A 30 7.89 -5.08 -9.95
CA LEU A 30 6.51 -4.84 -10.37
C LEU A 30 6.40 -5.04 -11.89
N ILE A 31 5.72 -6.10 -12.30
CA ILE A 31 5.51 -6.42 -13.72
C ILE A 31 4.27 -5.67 -14.23
N VAL A 32 4.49 -4.45 -14.73
CA VAL A 32 3.47 -3.59 -15.36
C VAL A 32 3.92 -3.19 -16.77
N PRO A 33 2.99 -3.03 -17.74
CA PRO A 33 3.35 -2.57 -19.08
C PRO A 33 4.15 -1.26 -19.05
N LYS A 34 5.08 -1.12 -20.00
CA LYS A 34 5.81 0.13 -20.17
C LYS A 34 4.81 1.23 -20.57
N ARG A 35 4.94 2.39 -19.93
CA ARG A 35 4.12 3.55 -20.27
C ARG A 35 4.41 3.99 -21.71
N SER A 36 3.35 4.15 -22.53
CA SER A 36 3.45 4.76 -23.86
C SER A 36 3.93 6.22 -23.78
N ALA A 37 4.72 6.69 -24.75
CA ALA A 37 5.08 8.10 -24.85
C ALA A 37 3.87 9.00 -25.12
N GLU A 38 2.81 8.46 -25.74
CA GLU A 38 1.56 9.16 -26.08
C GLU A 38 0.51 9.10 -24.97
N ALA A 39 0.77 8.38 -23.87
CA ALA A 39 -0.21 8.27 -22.80
C ALA A 39 -0.46 9.63 -22.14
N ILE A 40 -1.72 9.89 -21.81
CA ILE A 40 -2.20 11.17 -21.24
C ILE A 40 -1.59 11.46 -19.86
N SER A 41 -1.43 12.74 -19.52
CA SER A 41 -1.01 13.16 -18.18
C SER A 41 -2.14 12.98 -17.15
N GLY A 42 -1.81 13.11 -15.86
CA GLY A 42 -2.80 13.05 -14.78
C GLY A 42 -3.86 14.15 -14.87
N SER A 43 -3.43 15.38 -15.15
CA SER A 43 -4.34 16.52 -15.33
C SER A 43 -5.27 16.32 -16.53
N SER A 44 -4.74 15.89 -17.69
CA SER A 44 -5.56 15.58 -18.87
C SER A 44 -6.53 14.42 -18.60
N PHE A 45 -6.11 13.41 -17.85
CA PHE A 45 -7.00 12.31 -17.44
C PHE A 45 -8.11 12.81 -16.52
N GLY A 46 -7.80 13.66 -15.54
CA GLY A 46 -8.80 14.31 -14.69
C GLY A 46 -9.84 15.10 -15.48
N THR A 47 -9.41 15.88 -16.47
CA THR A 47 -10.31 16.61 -17.37
C THR A 47 -11.18 15.66 -18.20
N LYS A 48 -10.61 14.59 -18.75
CA LYS A 48 -11.36 13.57 -19.51
C LYS A 48 -12.45 12.90 -18.68
N LEU A 49 -12.23 12.76 -17.38
CA LEU A 49 -13.19 12.14 -16.46
C LEU A 49 -14.29 13.09 -15.99
N LEU A 50 -14.20 14.40 -16.24
CA LEU A 50 -15.25 15.34 -15.83
C LEU A 50 -16.59 14.97 -16.48
N GLY A 51 -17.63 14.80 -15.66
CA GLY A 51 -18.96 14.38 -16.10
C GLY A 51 -19.12 12.88 -16.37
N ALA A 52 -18.07 12.07 -16.17
CA ALA A 52 -18.20 10.62 -16.20
C ALA A 52 -19.02 10.13 -14.99
N ASN A 53 -19.94 9.20 -15.23
CA ASN A 53 -20.56 8.43 -14.16
C ASN A 53 -19.53 7.46 -13.53
N GLU A 54 -19.90 6.83 -12.43
CA GLU A 54 -19.02 5.98 -11.63
C GLU A 54 -18.49 4.81 -12.44
N SER A 55 -19.36 4.09 -13.15
CA SER A 55 -18.94 2.94 -13.96
C SER A 55 -17.94 3.36 -15.04
N GLY A 56 -18.18 4.50 -15.70
CA GLY A 56 -17.27 5.06 -16.69
C GLY A 56 -15.93 5.47 -16.09
N ARG A 57 -15.95 6.10 -14.90
CA ARG A 57 -14.76 6.47 -14.13
C ARG A 57 -13.93 5.25 -13.76
N GLU A 58 -14.54 4.25 -13.12
CA GLU A 58 -13.87 3.02 -12.67
C GLU A 58 -13.24 2.26 -13.85
N GLN A 59 -13.98 2.11 -14.96
CA GLN A 59 -13.47 1.46 -16.16
C GLN A 59 -12.30 2.23 -16.78
N ALA A 60 -12.43 3.56 -16.91
CA ALA A 60 -11.36 4.40 -17.44
C ALA A 60 -10.10 4.36 -16.58
N ILE A 61 -10.24 4.31 -15.25
CA ILE A 61 -9.13 4.11 -14.31
C ILE A 61 -8.44 2.77 -14.60
N ILE A 62 -9.18 1.66 -14.60
CA ILE A 62 -8.63 0.31 -14.87
C ILE A 62 -7.89 0.26 -16.21
N ASP A 63 -8.43 0.88 -17.26
CA ASP A 63 -7.82 0.88 -18.59
C ASP A 63 -6.48 1.63 -18.62
N GLN A 64 -6.32 2.70 -17.84
CA GLN A 64 -5.03 3.38 -17.71
C GLN A 64 -3.97 2.49 -17.04
N TYR A 65 -4.33 1.74 -16.00
CA TYR A 65 -3.41 0.78 -15.37
C TYR A 65 -3.05 -0.36 -16.32
N ARG A 66 -4.04 -0.90 -17.08
CA ARG A 66 -3.80 -1.92 -18.11
C ARG A 66 -2.83 -1.47 -19.20
N GLN A 67 -2.84 -0.18 -19.54
CA GLN A 67 -1.93 0.41 -20.51
C GLN A 67 -0.57 0.80 -19.90
N GLY A 68 -0.39 0.62 -18.58
CA GLY A 68 0.82 1.03 -17.88
C GLY A 68 0.96 2.55 -17.74
N ASN A 69 -0.12 3.34 -17.83
CA ASN A 69 -0.05 4.79 -17.62
C ASN A 69 0.01 5.14 -16.13
N ILE A 70 1.10 4.74 -15.48
CA ILE A 70 1.42 5.07 -14.09
C ILE A 70 2.75 5.81 -14.02
N PRO A 71 2.93 6.72 -13.04
CA PRO A 71 4.21 7.33 -12.73
C PRO A 71 5.33 6.31 -12.55
N GLU A 72 6.54 6.69 -12.95
CA GLU A 72 7.73 5.85 -12.81
C GLU A 72 8.03 5.56 -11.33
N PHE A 73 7.88 6.54 -10.44
CA PHE A 73 8.14 6.30 -9.02
C PHE A 73 7.21 5.22 -8.41
N LEU A 74 5.99 5.05 -8.93
CA LEU A 74 5.06 3.99 -8.51
C LEU A 74 5.45 2.59 -9.01
N ARG A 75 6.47 2.48 -9.88
CA ARG A 75 6.98 1.19 -10.37
C ARG A 75 8.01 0.55 -9.44
N HIS A 76 8.47 1.30 -8.45
CA HIS A 76 9.53 0.87 -7.52
C HIS A 76 8.95 0.71 -6.13
N PHE A 77 9.01 -0.50 -5.57
CA PHE A 77 8.52 -0.74 -4.22
C PHE A 77 9.36 -0.01 -3.17
N SER A 78 8.69 0.51 -2.16
CA SER A 78 9.29 0.92 -0.89
C SER A 78 9.38 -0.26 0.07
N LYS A 79 10.52 -0.38 0.75
CA LYS A 79 10.76 -1.38 1.79
C LYS A 79 10.19 -0.88 3.13
N VAL A 80 9.35 -1.68 3.78
CA VAL A 80 8.79 -1.43 5.11
C VAL A 80 9.29 -2.52 6.06
N ARG A 81 10.11 -2.14 7.04
CA ARG A 81 10.71 -3.07 8.01
C ARG A 81 10.24 -2.70 9.42
N PHE A 82 9.79 -3.69 10.19
CA PHE A 82 9.33 -3.51 11.57
C PHE A 82 9.44 -4.81 12.36
N VAL A 83 9.49 -4.70 13.69
CA VAL A 83 9.43 -5.85 14.59
C VAL A 83 7.98 -6.07 15.01
N SER A 84 7.55 -7.33 15.03
CA SER A 84 6.25 -7.73 15.56
C SER A 84 6.33 -9.03 16.34
N GLN A 85 5.19 -9.49 16.85
CA GLN A 85 5.10 -10.71 17.64
C GLN A 85 4.11 -11.70 17.01
N THR A 86 4.51 -12.97 16.96
CA THR A 86 3.62 -14.08 16.64
C THR A 86 2.59 -14.28 17.76
N ARG A 87 1.61 -15.15 17.55
CA ARG A 87 0.55 -15.39 18.54
C ARG A 87 1.08 -15.93 19.86
N SER A 88 2.16 -16.74 19.84
CA SER A 88 2.84 -17.21 21.05
C SER A 88 3.73 -16.16 21.74
N GLY A 89 3.83 -14.94 21.19
CA GLY A 89 4.62 -13.84 21.75
C GLY A 89 6.08 -13.81 21.27
N LYS A 90 6.49 -14.70 20.36
CA LYS A 90 7.83 -14.70 19.79
C LYS A 90 8.02 -13.47 18.91
N GLN A 91 9.08 -12.69 19.16
CA GLN A 91 9.43 -11.58 18.29
C GLN A 91 9.92 -12.07 16.94
N ALA A 92 9.54 -11.36 15.89
CA ALA A 92 10.05 -11.56 14.55
C ALA A 92 10.21 -10.21 13.85
N GLU A 93 11.27 -10.11 13.05
CA GLU A 93 11.45 -9.02 12.13
C GLU A 93 10.70 -9.29 10.84
N VAL A 94 9.91 -8.31 10.42
CA VAL A 94 9.07 -8.37 9.23
C VAL A 94 9.54 -7.34 8.23
N THR A 95 9.73 -7.75 6.98
CA THR A 95 9.95 -6.85 5.84
C THR A 95 8.85 -7.05 4.78
N LEU A 96 8.23 -5.95 4.39
CA LEU A 96 7.22 -5.86 3.33
C LEU A 96 7.70 -4.95 2.20
N TRP A 97 7.12 -5.11 1.02
CA TRP A 97 7.31 -4.22 -0.13
C TRP A 97 5.97 -3.63 -0.55
N VAL A 98 5.89 -2.30 -0.53
CA VAL A 98 4.64 -1.55 -0.74
C VAL A 98 4.84 -0.47 -1.80
N LEU A 99 3.79 -0.13 -2.54
CA LEU A 99 3.88 1.00 -3.44
C LEU A 99 4.14 2.30 -2.64
N PRO A 100 5.03 3.19 -3.13
CA PRO A 100 5.48 4.37 -2.38
C PRO A 100 4.36 5.39 -2.12
N ASP A 101 3.30 5.37 -2.91
CA ASP A 101 2.10 6.17 -2.71
C ASP A 101 0.87 5.38 -3.16
N TYR A 102 -0.30 5.98 -3.03
CA TYR A 102 -1.54 5.46 -3.59
C TYR A 102 -1.48 5.43 -5.12
N LEU A 103 -2.22 4.50 -5.70
CA LEU A 103 -2.38 4.36 -7.15
C LEU A 103 -2.72 5.72 -7.81
N GLY A 104 -1.95 6.06 -8.84
CA GLY A 104 -2.17 7.24 -9.67
C GLY A 104 -1.87 7.01 -11.15
N VAL A 105 -2.50 7.84 -11.98
CA VAL A 105 -2.37 7.83 -13.45
C VAL A 105 -1.62 9.07 -13.91
N GLY A 106 -0.66 8.91 -14.83
CA GLY A 106 0.06 10.01 -15.45
C GLY A 106 1.57 9.83 -15.48
N THR A 107 2.29 10.93 -15.30
CA THR A 107 3.77 11.00 -15.26
C THR A 107 4.25 11.31 -13.84
N ASN A 108 5.56 11.31 -13.59
CA ASN A 108 6.08 11.71 -12.27
C ASN A 108 5.68 13.15 -11.91
N GLN A 109 5.70 14.06 -12.89
CA GLN A 109 5.46 15.49 -12.69
C GLN A 109 3.99 15.88 -12.76
N ASP A 110 3.17 15.11 -13.49
CA ASP A 110 1.74 15.36 -13.63
C ASP A 110 0.96 14.04 -13.55
N TYR A 111 0.50 13.72 -12.34
CA TYR A 111 -0.33 12.57 -12.04
C TYR A 111 -1.55 12.91 -11.18
N LEU A 112 -2.59 12.11 -11.38
CA LEU A 112 -3.81 12.11 -10.59
C LEU A 112 -3.82 10.85 -9.75
N ARG A 113 -3.79 10.96 -8.41
CA ARG A 113 -4.17 9.85 -7.54
C ARG A 113 -5.62 9.49 -7.83
N THR A 114 -5.91 8.20 -7.99
CA THR A 114 -7.21 7.72 -8.45
C THR A 114 -7.96 6.99 -7.32
N PRO A 115 -8.66 7.70 -6.42
CA PRO A 115 -9.66 7.08 -5.55
C PRO A 115 -10.65 6.27 -6.38
N MET A 116 -10.92 5.04 -5.96
CA MET A 116 -11.74 4.09 -6.69
C MET A 116 -12.44 3.14 -5.72
N THR A 117 -13.33 2.30 -6.24
CA THR A 117 -14.02 1.27 -5.46
C THR A 117 -13.06 0.14 -5.05
N PRO A 118 -13.36 -0.61 -3.98
CA PRO A 118 -12.59 -1.81 -3.65
C PRO A 118 -12.62 -2.87 -4.76
N LEU A 119 -13.65 -2.90 -5.61
CA LEU A 119 -13.74 -3.86 -6.72
C LEU A 119 -12.75 -3.54 -7.84
N SER A 120 -12.62 -2.26 -8.20
CA SER A 120 -11.59 -1.82 -9.16
C SER A 120 -10.19 -1.96 -8.59
N ALA A 121 -10.02 -1.62 -7.30
CA ALA A 121 -8.77 -1.82 -6.59
C ALA A 121 -8.34 -3.31 -6.62
N GLN A 122 -9.28 -4.22 -6.34
CA GLN A 122 -9.02 -5.66 -6.41
C GLN A 122 -8.72 -6.13 -7.83
N THR A 123 -9.45 -5.61 -8.84
CA THR A 123 -9.19 -5.94 -10.25
C THR A 123 -7.76 -5.58 -10.66
N ILE A 124 -7.28 -4.41 -10.26
CA ILE A 124 -5.90 -3.97 -10.52
C ILE A 124 -4.90 -4.82 -9.72
N ALA A 125 -5.19 -5.10 -8.44
CA ALA A 125 -4.33 -5.93 -7.61
C ALA A 125 -4.15 -7.34 -8.19
N ASP A 126 -5.25 -8.00 -8.58
CA ASP A 126 -5.23 -9.32 -9.19
C ASP A 126 -4.46 -9.32 -10.52
N GLN A 127 -4.64 -8.28 -11.34
CA GLN A 127 -3.97 -8.16 -12.64
C GLN A 127 -2.43 -8.11 -12.51
N PHE A 128 -1.91 -7.52 -11.44
CA PHE A 128 -0.47 -7.34 -11.24
C PHE A 128 0.12 -8.21 -10.12
N GLY A 129 -0.65 -9.19 -9.62
CA GLY A 129 -0.19 -10.10 -8.56
C GLY A 129 0.10 -9.40 -7.23
N LEU A 130 -0.63 -8.32 -6.93
CA LEU A 130 -0.48 -7.52 -5.72
C LEU A 130 -1.60 -7.77 -4.72
N LEU A 131 -1.42 -7.28 -3.51
CA LEU A 131 -2.37 -7.42 -2.42
C LEU A 131 -2.80 -6.06 -1.86
N LEU A 132 -4.02 -6.01 -1.33
CA LEU A 132 -4.50 -4.91 -0.49
C LEU A 132 -4.06 -5.14 0.96
N PRO A 133 -3.71 -4.07 1.71
CA PRO A 133 -3.16 -4.19 3.05
C PRO A 133 -4.24 -4.50 4.10
N THR A 134 -3.82 -5.01 5.25
CA THR A 134 -4.63 -5.01 6.49
C THR A 134 -4.43 -3.69 7.24
N VAL A 135 -5.25 -3.43 8.26
CA VAL A 135 -5.07 -2.27 9.18
C VAL A 135 -3.66 -2.23 9.77
N LYS A 136 -3.13 -3.37 10.24
CA LYS A 136 -1.79 -3.44 10.84
C LYS A 136 -0.69 -3.11 9.84
N ILE A 137 -0.86 -3.52 8.57
CA ILE A 137 0.09 -3.18 7.51
C ILE A 137 0.02 -1.68 7.20
N VAL A 138 -1.17 -1.07 7.17
CA VAL A 138 -1.32 0.39 6.98
C VAL A 138 -0.60 1.17 8.09
N ASP A 139 -0.71 0.74 9.35
CA ASP A 139 0.03 1.36 10.46
C ASP A 139 1.55 1.22 10.27
N ALA A 140 2.02 0.02 9.93
CA ALA A 140 3.44 -0.23 9.68
C ALA A 140 3.99 0.65 8.53
N ILE A 141 3.20 0.81 7.45
CA ILE A 141 3.49 1.72 6.34
C ILE A 141 3.61 3.15 6.86
N TYR A 142 2.64 3.62 7.64
CA TYR A 142 2.67 4.99 8.16
C TYR A 142 3.91 5.23 9.03
N HIS A 143 4.21 4.33 9.95
CA HIS A 143 5.37 4.45 10.82
C HIS A 143 6.68 4.49 10.02
N ALA A 144 6.82 3.62 9.01
CA ALA A 144 8.01 3.55 8.16
C ALA A 144 8.11 4.67 7.10
N ALA A 145 7.03 5.41 6.81
CA ALA A 145 7.02 6.44 5.78
C ALA A 145 8.03 7.56 6.06
N SER A 146 8.87 7.88 5.07
CA SER A 146 9.81 9.02 5.11
C SER A 146 9.08 10.34 4.92
N VAL A 147 7.98 10.34 4.15
CA VAL A 147 7.13 11.50 3.93
C VAL A 147 5.76 11.24 4.56
N LYS A 148 5.53 11.83 5.73
CA LYS A 148 4.21 11.83 6.37
C LYS A 148 3.48 13.10 5.95
N LEU A 149 2.20 13.01 5.64
CA LEU A 149 1.34 14.14 5.32
C LEU A 149 0.11 14.10 6.24
N ASP A 150 -0.28 15.24 6.79
CA ASP A 150 -1.49 15.30 7.60
C ASP A 150 -2.75 15.17 6.73
N PRO A 151 -3.83 14.56 7.23
CA PRO A 151 -5.12 14.51 6.55
C PRO A 151 -5.64 15.92 6.23
N GLN A 152 -6.21 16.08 5.03
CA GLN A 152 -6.82 17.34 4.57
C GLN A 152 -8.30 17.11 4.22
N PRO A 153 -9.17 16.88 5.22
CA PRO A 153 -10.57 16.56 4.98
C PRO A 153 -11.31 17.77 4.39
N PHE A 154 -12.14 17.51 3.38
CA PHE A 154 -13.10 18.45 2.84
C PHE A 154 -14.46 18.31 3.51
N LYS A 155 -15.24 19.41 3.49
CA LYS A 155 -16.60 19.44 4.05
C LYS A 155 -17.46 18.33 3.42
N PRO A 156 -18.15 17.50 4.22
CA PRO A 156 -19.02 16.46 3.70
C PRO A 156 -20.14 17.01 2.79
N GLY A 157 -20.46 16.28 1.74
CA GLY A 157 -21.54 16.63 0.81
C GLY A 157 -21.58 15.72 -0.43
N PRO A 158 -22.58 15.90 -1.32
CA PRO A 158 -22.72 15.06 -2.52
C PRO A 158 -21.51 15.18 -3.45
N GLN A 159 -20.80 16.32 -3.44
CA GLN A 159 -19.63 16.55 -4.27
C GLN A 159 -18.47 15.58 -3.97
N MET A 160 -18.46 14.93 -2.81
CA MET A 160 -17.36 14.06 -2.37
C MET A 160 -17.02 12.93 -3.34
N VAL A 161 -18.00 12.45 -4.11
CA VAL A 161 -17.83 11.36 -5.08
C VAL A 161 -17.60 11.87 -6.51
N THR A 162 -17.65 13.18 -6.73
CA THR A 162 -17.48 13.78 -8.06
C THR A 162 -16.01 13.77 -8.48
N VAL A 163 -15.75 13.63 -9.78
CA VAL A 163 -14.39 13.71 -10.32
C VAL A 163 -13.75 15.07 -10.03
N GLY A 164 -14.53 16.15 -10.02
CA GLY A 164 -14.04 17.48 -9.66
C GLY A 164 -13.42 17.53 -8.26
N GLU A 165 -14.07 16.88 -7.27
CA GLU A 165 -13.57 16.84 -5.90
C GLU A 165 -12.34 15.92 -5.75
N LEU A 166 -12.29 14.82 -6.50
CA LEU A 166 -11.11 13.95 -6.59
C LEU A 166 -9.89 14.74 -7.11
N VAL A 167 -10.06 15.48 -8.21
CA VAL A 167 -9.02 16.34 -8.81
C VAL A 167 -8.62 17.45 -7.84
N ARG A 168 -9.59 18.10 -7.18
CA ARG A 168 -9.32 19.16 -6.19
C ARG A 168 -8.51 18.64 -5.01
N HIS A 169 -8.85 17.47 -4.46
CA HIS A 169 -8.08 16.89 -3.36
C HIS A 169 -6.69 16.44 -3.82
N ASN A 170 -6.53 15.96 -5.05
CA ASN A 170 -5.20 15.64 -5.57
C ASN A 170 -4.29 16.87 -5.55
N LYS A 171 -4.80 18.04 -5.99
CA LYS A 171 -4.05 19.31 -5.92
C LYS A 171 -3.64 19.70 -4.50
N VAL A 172 -4.52 19.53 -3.52
CA VAL A 172 -4.20 19.79 -2.10
C VAL A 172 -3.07 18.88 -1.59
N VAL A 173 -3.09 17.60 -2.00
CA VAL A 173 -2.01 16.66 -1.64
C VAL A 173 -0.70 17.03 -2.35
N GLN A 174 -0.73 17.41 -3.64
CA GLN A 174 0.48 17.85 -4.35
C GLN A 174 1.07 19.12 -3.72
N ALA A 175 0.23 20.09 -3.36
CA ALA A 175 0.69 21.29 -2.64
C ALA A 175 1.34 20.93 -1.29
N SER A 176 0.83 19.91 -0.59
CA SER A 176 1.43 19.40 0.66
C SER A 176 2.78 18.70 0.44
N LEU A 177 3.08 18.30 -0.81
CA LEU A 177 4.37 17.80 -1.27
C LEU A 177 5.23 18.92 -1.91
N HIS A 178 4.81 20.18 -1.82
CA HIS A 178 5.42 21.32 -2.51
C HIS A 178 5.54 21.10 -4.04
N ASP A 179 4.57 20.39 -4.61
CA ASP A 179 4.51 20.02 -6.03
C ASP A 179 5.73 19.22 -6.52
N GLN A 180 6.43 18.55 -5.59
CA GLN A 180 7.58 17.70 -5.90
C GLN A 180 7.18 16.24 -6.09
N VAL A 181 7.99 15.53 -6.89
CA VAL A 181 7.94 14.07 -6.94
C VAL A 181 8.40 13.54 -5.58
N PRO A 182 7.58 12.75 -4.87
CA PRO A 182 7.97 12.29 -3.54
C PRO A 182 9.21 11.40 -3.60
N GLN A 183 10.15 11.64 -2.68
CA GLN A 183 11.30 10.77 -2.48
C GLN A 183 11.00 9.79 -1.34
N GLY A 184 10.68 8.54 -1.71
CA GLY A 184 10.37 7.46 -0.78
C GLY A 184 8.87 7.29 -0.50
N LEU A 185 8.58 6.69 0.64
CA LEU A 185 7.23 6.26 1.03
C LEU A 185 6.44 7.44 1.60
N VAL A 186 5.32 7.78 0.96
CA VAL A 186 4.37 8.82 1.36
C VAL A 186 3.18 8.20 2.06
N ALA A 187 2.76 8.69 3.23
CA ALA A 187 1.59 8.19 3.95
C ALA A 187 0.85 9.26 4.77
N GLY A 188 -0.39 8.96 5.19
CA GLY A 188 -1.23 9.78 6.07
C GLY A 188 -2.34 10.58 5.37
N HIS A 189 -2.20 10.86 4.07
CA HIS A 189 -3.09 11.75 3.31
C HIS A 189 -4.40 11.15 2.77
N LYS A 190 -4.63 9.84 2.89
CA LYS A 190 -5.87 9.16 2.47
C LYS A 190 -6.33 8.12 3.50
N LYS A 191 -7.55 7.62 3.32
CA LYS A 191 -8.06 6.40 3.95
C LYS A 191 -7.73 5.23 3.02
N ASP A 192 -6.89 4.31 3.47
CA ASP A 192 -6.61 3.08 2.76
C ASP A 192 -7.86 2.21 2.66
N ILE A 193 -8.09 1.64 1.48
CA ILE A 193 -8.96 0.47 1.34
C ILE A 193 -8.18 -0.74 1.88
N VAL A 194 -8.75 -1.40 2.88
CA VAL A 194 -8.10 -2.52 3.58
C VAL A 194 -8.87 -3.83 3.43
N ILE A 195 -8.21 -4.96 3.67
CA ILE A 195 -8.82 -6.26 3.85
C ILE A 195 -9.02 -6.54 5.35
N THR A 196 -10.21 -7.06 5.69
CA THR A 196 -10.62 -7.36 7.07
C THR A 196 -11.61 -8.53 7.12
N ASN A 197 -11.60 -9.31 8.21
CA ASN A 197 -12.60 -10.37 8.41
C ASN A 197 -14.01 -9.82 8.63
N LEU A 198 -14.17 -8.52 8.95
CA LEU A 198 -15.48 -7.87 9.07
C LEU A 198 -16.32 -7.99 7.78
N LEU A 199 -15.67 -8.10 6.62
CA LEU A 199 -16.33 -8.25 5.31
C LEU A 199 -17.09 -9.59 5.17
N LEU A 200 -16.78 -10.61 5.99
CA LEU A 200 -17.57 -11.85 6.05
C LEU A 200 -18.97 -11.62 6.60
N ARG A 201 -19.11 -10.71 7.56
CA ARG A 201 -20.38 -10.40 8.23
C ARG A 201 -21.16 -9.33 7.47
N LYS A 202 -20.44 -8.44 6.81
CA LYS A 202 -20.98 -7.32 6.04
C LYS A 202 -20.54 -7.43 4.59
N THR A 203 -21.14 -8.36 3.88
CA THR A 203 -20.91 -8.53 2.44
C THR A 203 -21.30 -7.26 1.67
N ASN A 204 -20.68 -7.05 0.51
CA ASN A 204 -20.89 -5.87 -0.35
C ASN A 204 -20.58 -4.52 0.32
N ARG A 205 -19.60 -4.48 1.22
CA ARG A 205 -19.09 -3.24 1.84
C ARG A 205 -17.65 -2.97 1.43
N VAL A 206 -17.25 -1.71 1.51
CA VAL A 206 -15.83 -1.31 1.50
C VAL A 206 -15.36 -1.18 2.95
N ALA A 207 -14.17 -1.70 3.24
CA ALA A 207 -13.48 -1.43 4.50
C ALA A 207 -12.44 -0.34 4.28
N ILE A 208 -12.55 0.75 5.04
CA ILE A 208 -11.62 1.88 4.99
C ILE A 208 -11.03 2.14 6.37
N TYR A 209 -9.76 2.53 6.38
CA TYR A 209 -8.98 2.83 7.58
C TYR A 209 -7.88 3.85 7.25
N GLY A 210 -7.49 4.70 8.18
CA GLY A 210 -6.29 5.53 8.04
C GLY A 210 -6.55 7.01 8.24
N TRP A 211 -6.05 7.85 7.33
CA TRP A 211 -5.86 9.28 7.59
C TRP A 211 -5.08 9.50 8.90
N HIS A 212 -3.80 9.16 8.88
CA HIS A 212 -2.95 9.27 10.06
C HIS A 212 -2.42 10.69 10.25
N LEU A 213 -2.71 11.30 11.40
CA LEU A 213 -2.06 12.51 11.89
C LEU A 213 -0.57 12.26 12.14
N ARG A 214 0.28 13.29 12.18
CA ARG A 214 1.71 13.20 12.57
C ARG A 214 2.00 12.34 13.80
N SER A 215 1.07 12.29 14.76
CA SER A 215 1.17 11.47 15.97
C SER A 215 1.14 9.95 15.70
N GLY A 216 0.75 9.52 14.49
CA GLY A 216 0.40 8.13 14.19
C GLY A 216 -1.05 7.78 14.46
N THR A 217 -1.87 8.72 14.93
CA THR A 217 -3.29 8.47 15.18
C THR A 217 -4.08 8.49 13.87
N ALA A 218 -4.71 7.36 13.52
CA ALA A 218 -5.68 7.29 12.42
C ALA A 218 -7.01 7.98 12.82
N ILE A 219 -7.41 9.04 12.10
CA ILE A 219 -8.71 9.72 12.36
C ILE A 219 -9.88 8.98 11.71
N GLN A 220 -9.62 8.11 10.72
CA GLN A 220 -10.59 7.17 10.19
C GLN A 220 -10.37 5.80 10.84
N PRO A 221 -11.17 5.42 11.86
CA PRO A 221 -11.15 4.05 12.38
C PRO A 221 -11.65 3.07 11.33
N LEU A 222 -11.35 1.78 11.52
CA LEU A 222 -11.78 0.72 10.62
C LEU A 222 -13.31 0.70 10.56
N THR A 223 -13.86 0.97 9.38
CA THR A 223 -15.31 1.01 9.18
C THR A 223 -15.72 0.33 7.88
N THR A 224 -16.94 -0.19 7.87
CA THR A 224 -17.60 -0.88 6.75
C THR A 224 -19.00 -0.31 6.47
N VAL A 225 -19.21 0.98 6.78
CA VAL A 225 -20.52 1.63 6.65
C VAL A 225 -20.94 1.85 5.20
N HIS A 226 -19.99 2.01 4.29
CA HIS A 226 -20.26 2.24 2.88
C HIS A 226 -20.29 0.94 2.07
N GLY A 227 -21.07 0.94 0.98
CA GLY A 227 -21.10 -0.17 0.04
C GLY A 227 -19.78 -0.34 -0.70
N ASN A 228 -19.52 -1.52 -1.26
CA ASN A 228 -18.34 -1.77 -2.12
C ASN A 228 -18.39 -1.03 -3.46
N TRP A 229 -19.48 -0.33 -3.76
CA TRP A 229 -19.63 0.64 -4.86
C TRP A 229 -19.27 2.07 -4.43
N TYR A 230 -18.94 2.32 -3.17
CA TYR A 230 -18.63 3.67 -2.72
C TYR A 230 -17.15 4.00 -2.94
N ALA A 231 -16.89 5.17 -3.50
CA ALA A 231 -15.57 5.77 -3.54
C ALA A 231 -15.71 7.29 -3.58
N ASP A 232 -15.05 7.97 -2.64
CA ASP A 232 -14.97 9.41 -2.57
C ASP A 232 -13.53 9.89 -2.75
N TYR A 233 -13.34 11.21 -2.74
CA TYR A 233 -12.01 11.82 -2.85
C TYR A 233 -11.03 11.31 -1.79
N SER A 234 -11.50 10.79 -0.64
CA SER A 234 -10.66 10.43 0.50
C SER A 234 -10.07 9.02 0.43
N HIS A 235 -10.60 8.16 -0.45
CA HIS A 235 -10.08 6.81 -0.62
C HIS A 235 -8.65 6.82 -1.20
N GLY A 236 -7.82 5.93 -0.67
CA GLY A 236 -6.49 5.61 -1.16
C GLY A 236 -6.39 4.12 -1.43
N VAL A 237 -5.88 3.75 -2.60
CA VAL A 237 -5.55 2.36 -2.91
C VAL A 237 -4.04 2.24 -2.87
N ARG A 238 -3.51 1.60 -1.84
CA ARG A 238 -2.11 1.25 -1.75
C ARG A 238 -1.98 -0.26 -1.90
N LEU A 239 -1.13 -0.69 -2.81
CA LEU A 239 -0.89 -2.10 -3.07
C LEU A 239 0.47 -2.52 -2.54
N MET A 240 0.61 -3.81 -2.25
CA MET A 240 1.85 -4.41 -1.76
C MET A 240 2.17 -5.69 -2.53
N ALA A 241 3.44 -6.07 -2.51
CA ALA A 241 3.88 -7.33 -3.09
C ALA A 241 3.24 -8.54 -2.38
N ALA A 242 3.14 -9.66 -3.10
CA ALA A 242 2.60 -10.91 -2.57
C ALA A 242 3.61 -11.70 -1.71
N THR A 243 4.87 -11.27 -1.65
CA THR A 243 5.93 -11.85 -0.83
C THR A 243 6.37 -10.90 0.28
N MET A 244 6.93 -11.46 1.35
CA MET A 244 7.46 -10.76 2.52
C MET A 244 8.60 -11.57 3.13
N ILE A 245 9.42 -10.95 3.97
CA ILE A 245 10.46 -11.64 4.75
C ILE A 245 10.08 -11.66 6.22
N ILE A 246 10.26 -12.81 6.87
CA ILE A 246 10.19 -12.96 8.32
C ILE A 246 11.49 -13.61 8.78
N ASN A 247 12.28 -12.91 9.61
CA ASN A 247 13.58 -13.38 10.11
C ASN A 247 14.46 -14.00 9.00
N ASP A 248 14.70 -13.24 7.94
CA ASP A 248 15.51 -13.64 6.78
C ASP A 248 15.00 -14.87 6.00
N VAL A 249 13.71 -15.20 6.11
CA VAL A 249 13.05 -16.24 5.30
C VAL A 249 11.91 -15.61 4.51
N GLU A 250 11.84 -15.91 3.20
CA GLU A 250 10.75 -15.44 2.35
C GLU A 250 9.47 -16.25 2.56
N TYR A 251 8.34 -15.54 2.65
CA TYR A 251 7.00 -16.10 2.76
C TYR A 251 6.07 -15.45 1.75
N LYS A 252 5.04 -16.20 1.34
CA LYS A 252 3.85 -15.61 0.72
C LYS A 252 3.02 -14.92 1.79
N VAL A 253 2.69 -13.65 1.56
CA VAL A 253 1.85 -12.85 2.49
C VAL A 253 0.51 -13.54 2.72
N ALA A 254 -0.06 -14.15 1.69
CA ALA A 254 -1.33 -14.86 1.79
C ALA A 254 -1.29 -16.10 2.73
N ASP A 255 -0.14 -16.75 2.86
CA ASP A 255 0.02 -17.91 3.73
C ASP A 255 0.20 -17.42 5.18
N VAL A 256 1.02 -16.39 5.39
CA VAL A 256 1.19 -15.72 6.69
C VAL A 256 -0.13 -15.19 7.21
N LEU A 257 -0.95 -14.54 6.37
CA LEU A 257 -2.26 -14.02 6.78
C LEU A 257 -3.23 -15.13 7.22
N ARG A 258 -3.11 -16.36 6.71
CA ARG A 258 -3.97 -17.50 7.11
C ARG A 258 -3.43 -18.27 8.32
N ASP A 259 -2.14 -18.15 8.58
CA ASP A 259 -1.46 -18.95 9.59
C ASP A 259 -1.90 -18.57 11.04
N PRO A 260 -2.32 -19.54 11.86
CA PRO A 260 -2.73 -19.31 13.26
C PRO A 260 -1.67 -18.67 14.16
N GLU A 261 -0.39 -18.86 13.84
CA GLU A 261 0.75 -18.36 14.61
C GLU A 261 1.32 -17.07 14.02
N LEU A 262 1.50 -17.01 12.69
CA LEU A 262 2.19 -15.91 12.02
C LEU A 262 1.28 -14.73 11.65
N SER A 263 -0.04 -14.94 11.50
CA SER A 263 -0.96 -13.87 11.07
C SER A 263 -0.95 -12.65 11.99
N SER A 264 -0.69 -12.83 13.29
CA SER A 264 -0.59 -11.72 14.24
C SER A 264 0.56 -10.77 13.92
N LEU A 265 1.57 -11.18 13.14
CA LEU A 265 2.65 -10.30 12.69
C LEU A 265 2.13 -9.16 11.80
N ILE A 266 1.08 -9.42 11.01
CA ILE A 266 0.59 -8.51 9.97
C ILE A 266 -0.94 -8.33 9.96
N SER A 267 -1.64 -8.80 10.99
CA SER A 267 -3.07 -8.57 11.19
C SER A 267 -3.40 -8.40 12.67
N TYR A 268 -4.21 -7.40 13.02
CA TYR A 268 -4.78 -7.29 14.37
C TYR A 268 -5.95 -8.26 14.61
N GLU A 269 -6.47 -8.90 13.55
CA GLU A 269 -7.62 -9.80 13.63
C GLU A 269 -7.20 -11.28 13.79
N GLY A 270 -5.90 -11.56 13.85
CA GLY A 270 -5.35 -12.91 13.74
C GLY A 270 -5.58 -13.48 12.34
N PRO A 271 -5.85 -14.80 12.22
CA PRO A 271 -6.00 -15.46 10.93
C PRO A 271 -7.09 -14.84 10.07
N MET A 272 -6.70 -14.44 8.87
CA MET A 272 -7.58 -13.86 7.87
C MET A 272 -8.25 -14.95 7.05
N LYS A 273 -9.58 -14.91 7.00
CA LYS A 273 -10.43 -15.80 6.21
C LYS A 273 -10.76 -15.21 4.83
N ILE A 274 -10.70 -13.88 4.73
CA ILE A 274 -10.79 -13.14 3.47
C ILE A 274 -9.45 -12.46 3.22
N LEU A 275 -8.90 -12.65 2.02
CA LEU A 275 -7.67 -12.00 1.57
C LEU A 275 -7.87 -11.06 0.38
N ARG A 276 -9.09 -10.97 -0.14
CA ARG A 276 -9.45 -10.22 -1.34
C ARG A 276 -10.92 -9.81 -1.30
N TYR A 277 -11.27 -8.73 -1.96
CA TYR A 277 -12.68 -8.44 -2.22
C TYR A 277 -13.24 -9.44 -3.24
N PRO A 278 -14.43 -10.02 -3.02
CA PRO A 278 -15.04 -10.90 -4.01
C PRO A 278 -15.45 -10.07 -5.23
N ASN A 279 -14.87 -10.38 -6.39
CA ASN A 279 -15.26 -9.82 -7.67
C ASN A 279 -16.13 -10.86 -8.39
N ASP A 280 -17.46 -10.78 -8.21
CA ASP A 280 -18.41 -11.71 -8.83
C ASP A 280 -18.81 -11.27 -10.26
N GLY A 281 -18.11 -10.27 -10.82
CA GLY A 281 -18.37 -9.73 -12.15
C GLY A 281 -19.67 -8.93 -12.27
N LYS A 282 -20.43 -8.74 -11.17
CA LYS A 282 -21.69 -7.99 -11.21
C LYS A 282 -21.41 -6.50 -11.11
N VAL A 283 -21.65 -5.80 -12.23
CA VAL A 283 -21.65 -4.34 -12.24
C VAL A 283 -22.93 -3.86 -11.57
N ARG A 284 -22.78 -3.10 -10.49
CA ARG A 284 -23.94 -2.47 -9.85
C ARG A 284 -24.50 -1.40 -10.78
N THR A 285 -25.80 -1.42 -11.02
CA THR A 285 -26.48 -0.47 -11.91
C THR A 285 -27.05 0.74 -11.18
N LYS A 286 -27.14 0.70 -9.85
CA LYS A 286 -27.65 1.80 -9.00
C LYS A 286 -26.57 2.28 -8.04
N TRP A 287 -26.04 3.48 -8.31
CA TRP A 287 -25.03 4.16 -7.52
C TRP A 287 -25.68 5.26 -6.69
N TRP A 288 -25.31 5.35 -5.41
CA TRP A 288 -25.72 6.44 -4.54
C TRP A 288 -24.65 6.66 -3.46
N PRO A 289 -24.20 7.91 -3.22
CA PRO A 289 -24.51 9.11 -4.03
C PRO A 289 -23.95 9.02 -5.46
N GLN A 290 -24.48 9.83 -6.37
CA GLN A 290 -24.04 9.85 -7.77
C GLN A 290 -22.92 10.88 -8.01
N SER A 291 -21.93 10.53 -8.84
CA SER A 291 -20.82 11.39 -9.32
C SER A 291 -21.26 12.53 -10.21
#